data_AF-A0A917FSU5-F1
#
_entry.id   AF-A0A917FSU5-F1
#
_cell.length_a   1.000
_cell.length_b   1.000
_cell.length_c   1.000
_cell.angle_alpha   90.00
_cell.angle_beta   90.00
_cell.angle_gamma   90.00
#
_symmetry.space_group_name_H-M   'P 1'
#
loop_
_entity.id
_entity.type
_entity.pdbx_description
1 polymer ?
#
loop_
_entity_poly.entity_id
_entity_poly.type
_entity_poly.pdbx_seq_one_letter_code
_entity_poly.pdbx_strand_id
1 'polypeptide(L)'
;MIEKRLEHFLLYELDDDWTSLGQFVGVTRRVSPAQSSLDRVGEIIEEFARCGLMTIGGWSTETGTWEPWNVPLSEAMDRIANGYDGEVGYRNATERQLGSTEVFRGEITAEGRTLLAELGSPYEKYGDPWAGEGMLAAEGDFPPWQQ
;
A
#
# COMPACT_ATOMS: atom_id res chain seq x y z
N MET A 1 6.38 -12.76 -6.39
CA MET A 1 5.77 -13.24 -5.13
C MET A 1 6.19 -12.30 -4.04
N ILE A 2 5.21 -11.80 -3.31
CA ILE A 2 5.42 -10.84 -2.22
C ILE A 2 6.05 -11.57 -1.04
N GLU A 3 7.01 -10.93 -0.36
CA GLU A 3 7.50 -11.45 0.91
C GLU A 3 6.37 -11.42 1.96
N LYS A 4 6.18 -12.53 2.68
CA LYS A 4 5.09 -12.66 3.67
C LYS A 4 5.07 -11.55 4.72
N ARG A 5 6.25 -11.09 5.15
CA ARG A 5 6.39 -9.97 6.09
C ARG A 5 5.83 -8.67 5.49
N LEU A 6 6.15 -8.39 4.22
CA LEU A 6 5.66 -7.23 3.49
C LEU A 6 4.15 -7.31 3.23
N GLU A 7 3.65 -8.46 2.78
CA GLU A 7 2.21 -8.69 2.59
C GLU A 7 1.41 -8.41 3.88
N HIS A 8 1.91 -8.90 5.01
CA HIS A 8 1.26 -8.71 6.31
C HIS A 8 1.21 -7.24 6.74
N PHE A 9 2.29 -6.48 6.57
CA PHE A 9 2.26 -5.03 6.84
C PHE A 9 1.33 -4.28 5.89
N LEU A 10 1.36 -4.57 4.59
CA LEU A 10 0.48 -3.90 3.62
C LEU A 10 -1.01 -4.20 3.88
N LEU A 11 -1.36 -5.43 4.26
CA LEU A 11 -2.72 -5.75 4.70
C LEU A 11 -3.14 -4.95 5.93
N TYR A 12 -2.23 -4.79 6.89
CA TYR A 12 -2.50 -4.00 8.10
C TYR A 12 -2.74 -2.52 7.77
N GLU A 13 -1.91 -1.93 6.91
CA GLU A 13 -2.08 -0.53 6.47
C GLU A 13 -3.39 -0.31 5.71
N LEU A 14 -3.78 -1.26 4.85
CA LEU A 14 -5.06 -1.22 4.12
C LEU A 14 -6.28 -1.37 5.03
N ASP A 15 -6.13 -2.02 6.19
CA ASP A 15 -7.21 -2.20 7.17
C ASP A 15 -7.43 -0.95 8.04
N ASP A 16 -6.34 -0.24 8.36
CA ASP A 16 -6.32 0.99 9.16
C ASP A 16 -6.89 2.18 8.38
N ASP A 17 -6.46 2.38 7.14
CA ASP A 17 -6.97 3.44 6.25
C ASP A 17 -6.83 3.05 4.76
N TRP A 18 -7.45 3.83 3.87
CA TRP A 18 -7.17 3.74 2.44
C TRP A 18 -5.69 4.03 2.16
N THR A 19 -5.00 3.07 1.55
CA THR A 19 -3.55 3.15 1.32
C THR A 19 -3.24 3.76 -0.04
N SER A 20 -2.50 4.87 -0.04
CA SER A 20 -2.01 5.59 -1.24
C SER A 20 -0.76 4.95 -1.86
N LEU A 21 -0.40 5.36 -3.09
CA LEU A 21 0.86 4.98 -3.73
C LEU A 21 2.08 5.26 -2.85
N GLY A 22 2.12 6.45 -2.24
CA GLY A 22 3.23 6.86 -1.37
C GLY A 22 3.40 5.94 -0.17
N GLN A 23 2.30 5.51 0.45
CA GLN A 23 2.32 4.56 1.56
C GLN A 23 2.80 3.17 1.12
N PHE A 24 2.30 2.64 0.00
CA PHE A 24 2.81 1.38 -0.56
C PHE A 24 4.32 1.42 -0.78
N VAL A 25 4.82 2.51 -1.37
CA VAL A 25 6.26 2.72 -1.59
C VAL A 25 7.01 2.80 -0.25
N GLY A 26 6.51 3.58 0.70
CA GLY A 26 7.13 3.78 2.03
C GLY A 26 7.25 2.49 2.83
N VAL A 27 6.15 1.74 2.93
CA VAL A 27 6.11 0.44 3.63
C VAL A 27 7.03 -0.56 2.96
N THR A 28 6.99 -0.65 1.62
CA THR A 28 7.86 -1.57 0.87
C THR A 28 9.34 -1.24 1.08
N ARG A 29 9.73 0.04 0.96
CA ARG A 29 11.11 0.49 1.22
C ARG A 29 11.59 0.14 2.62
N ARG A 30 10.70 0.21 3.61
CA ARG A 30 11.06 -0.04 5.00
C ARG A 30 11.13 -1.54 5.34
N VAL A 31 10.10 -2.29 4.95
CA VAL A 31 9.90 -3.69 5.36
C VAL A 31 10.66 -4.67 4.46
N SER A 32 10.79 -4.35 3.17
CA SER A 32 11.51 -5.16 2.19
C SER A 32 12.26 -4.27 1.18
N PRO A 33 13.40 -3.67 1.57
CA PRO A 33 14.19 -2.80 0.70
C PRO A 33 14.59 -3.46 -0.63
N ALA A 34 14.75 -4.78 -0.65
CA ALA A 34 15.07 -5.53 -1.86
C ALA A 34 13.94 -5.53 -2.89
N GLN A 35 12.69 -5.29 -2.46
CA GLN A 35 11.49 -5.25 -3.31
C GLN A 35 10.99 -3.83 -3.58
N SER A 36 11.79 -2.79 -3.26
CA SER A 36 11.29 -1.41 -3.22
C SER A 36 11.48 -0.59 -4.51
N SER A 37 11.77 -1.23 -5.65
CA SER A 37 11.72 -0.54 -6.93
C SER A 37 10.27 -0.18 -7.27
N LEU A 38 10.05 0.94 -7.96
CA LEU A 38 8.68 1.41 -8.25
C LEU A 38 7.90 0.43 -9.13
N ASP A 39 8.55 -0.20 -10.11
CA ASP A 39 7.92 -1.26 -10.90
C ASP A 39 7.53 -2.45 -10.03
N ARG A 40 8.36 -2.84 -9.05
CA ARG A 40 8.03 -3.93 -8.14
C ARG A 40 6.86 -3.55 -7.21
N VAL A 41 6.78 -2.30 -6.76
CA VAL A 41 5.61 -1.80 -6.01
C VAL A 41 4.34 -1.86 -6.87
N GLY A 42 4.43 -1.49 -8.16
CA GLY A 42 3.33 -1.68 -9.11
C GLY A 42 2.88 -3.14 -9.22
N GLU A 43 3.81 -4.08 -9.34
CA GLU A 43 3.51 -5.52 -9.35
C GLU A 43 2.88 -6.01 -8.04
N ILE A 44 3.29 -5.46 -6.88
CA ILE A 44 2.69 -5.79 -5.57
C ILE A 44 1.23 -5.33 -5.53
N ILE A 45 0.95 -4.09 -5.96
CA ILE A 45 -0.42 -3.54 -6.05
C ILE A 45 -1.29 -4.41 -6.96
N GLU A 46 -0.77 -4.79 -8.13
CA GLU A 46 -1.46 -5.68 -9.07
C GLU A 46 -1.74 -7.06 -8.44
N GLU A 47 -0.77 -7.63 -7.72
CA GLU A 47 -0.91 -8.92 -7.05
C GLU A 47 -1.97 -8.87 -5.93
N PHE A 48 -2.02 -7.80 -5.14
CA PHE A 48 -3.07 -7.57 -4.13
C PHE A 48 -4.47 -7.51 -4.75
N ALA A 49 -4.63 -6.71 -5.80
CA ALA A 49 -5.91 -6.55 -6.49
C ALA A 49 -6.35 -7.87 -7.18
N ARG A 50 -5.42 -8.55 -7.86
CA ARG A 50 -5.66 -9.83 -8.55
C ARG A 50 -6.03 -10.96 -7.59
N CYS A 51 -5.42 -10.99 -6.40
CA CYS A 51 -5.76 -11.92 -5.33
C CYS A 51 -7.06 -11.56 -4.59
N GLY A 52 -7.69 -10.43 -4.94
CA GLY A 52 -8.92 -9.97 -4.30
C GLY A 52 -8.72 -9.48 -2.88
N LEU A 53 -7.50 -9.09 -2.49
CA LEU A 53 -7.19 -8.57 -1.14
C LEU A 53 -7.45 -7.06 -1.02
N MET A 54 -7.55 -6.38 -2.16
CA MET A 54 -7.70 -4.93 -2.24
C MET A 54 -8.54 -4.53 -3.45
N THR A 55 -9.38 -3.51 -3.27
CA THR A 55 -10.06 -2.81 -4.37
C THR A 55 -9.26 -1.57 -4.76
N ILE A 56 -9.04 -1.38 -6.07
CA ILE A 56 -8.39 -0.16 -6.59
C ILE A 56 -9.45 0.92 -6.81
N GLY A 57 -9.20 2.10 -6.27
CA GLY A 57 -10.03 3.28 -6.47
C GLY A 57 -9.23 4.57 -6.34
N GLY A 58 -9.96 5.68 -6.26
CA GLY A 58 -9.37 7.00 -6.08
C GLY A 58 -10.41 8.00 -5.61
N TRP A 59 -9.95 9.20 -5.27
CA TRP A 59 -10.84 10.27 -4.87
C TRP A 59 -11.58 10.84 -6.09
N SER A 60 -12.91 10.88 -6.04
CA SER A 60 -13.72 11.51 -7.07
C SER A 60 -13.95 12.97 -6.73
N THR A 61 -13.54 13.88 -7.61
CA THR A 61 -13.82 15.31 -7.46
C THR A 61 -15.31 15.64 -7.65
N GLU A 62 -16.04 14.80 -8.39
CA GLU A 62 -17.47 14.99 -8.63
C GLU A 62 -18.30 14.68 -7.39
N THR A 63 -17.98 13.60 -6.67
CA THR A 63 -18.74 13.15 -5.49
C THR A 63 -18.11 13.57 -4.17
N GLY A 64 -16.83 13.95 -4.19
CA GLY A 64 -16.09 14.30 -2.98
C GLY A 64 -15.91 13.10 -2.04
N THR A 65 -15.88 11.89 -2.59
CA THR A 65 -15.68 10.65 -1.85
C THR A 65 -14.70 9.74 -2.59
N TRP A 66 -14.09 8.80 -1.87
CA TRP A 66 -13.37 7.71 -2.51
C TRP A 66 -14.36 6.80 -3.25
N GLU A 67 -13.99 6.36 -4.44
CA GLU A 67 -14.80 5.45 -5.26
C GLU A 67 -13.95 4.33 -5.86
N PRO A 68 -14.48 3.09 -5.91
CA PRO A 68 -13.82 2.01 -6.62
C PRO A 68 -13.83 2.28 -8.11
N TRP A 69 -12.73 1.99 -8.80
CA TRP A 69 -12.67 2.12 -10.25
C TRP A 69 -13.31 0.91 -10.92
N ASN A 70 -14.45 1.12 -11.57
CA ASN A 70 -15.13 0.10 -12.36
C ASN A 70 -14.51 -0.06 -13.76
N VAL A 71 -13.23 -0.44 -13.81
CA VAL A 71 -12.47 -0.69 -15.04
C VAL A 71 -11.67 -1.98 -14.93
N PRO A 72 -11.22 -2.59 -16.05
CA PRO A 72 -10.34 -3.74 -16.00
C PRO A 72 -9.06 -3.46 -15.21
N LEU A 73 -8.55 -4.45 -14.48
CA LEU A 73 -7.32 -4.31 -13.68
C LEU A 73 -6.14 -3.76 -14.50
N SER A 74 -5.99 -4.18 -15.76
CA SER A 74 -4.93 -3.67 -16.63
C SER A 74 -5.04 -2.16 -16.88
N GLU A 75 -6.26 -1.62 -16.97
CA GLU A 75 -6.49 -0.18 -17.12
C GLU A 75 -6.21 0.55 -15.80
N ALA A 76 -6.67 0.00 -14.67
CA ALA A 76 -6.36 0.54 -13.36
C ALA A 76 -4.84 0.63 -13.11
N MET A 77 -4.09 -0.43 -13.47
CA MET A 77 -2.64 -0.43 -13.36
C MET A 77 -1.96 0.55 -14.33
N ASP A 78 -2.50 0.75 -15.54
CA ASP A 78 -1.99 1.75 -16.46
C ASP A 78 -2.15 3.18 -15.92
N ARG A 79 -3.31 3.48 -15.31
CA ARG A 79 -3.57 4.74 -14.59
C ARG A 79 -2.58 4.96 -13.45
N ILE A 80 -2.32 3.95 -12.63
CA ILE A 80 -1.37 4.01 -11.51
C ILE A 80 0.07 4.21 -12.01
N ALA A 81 0.44 3.55 -13.11
CA ALA A 81 1.79 3.62 -13.65
C ALA A 81 2.09 4.96 -14.32
N ASN A 82 1.16 5.47 -15.12
CA ASN A 82 1.39 6.61 -16.00
C ASN A 82 0.80 7.93 -15.48
N GLY A 83 -0.21 7.86 -14.60
CA GLY A 83 -0.97 9.00 -14.10
C GLY A 83 -2.42 8.96 -14.57
N TYR A 84 -3.30 9.61 -13.80
CA TYR A 84 -4.74 9.70 -14.08
C TYR A 84 -5.34 10.92 -13.38
N ASP A 85 -6.32 11.56 -14.00
CA ASP A 85 -7.05 12.73 -13.46
C ASP A 85 -6.14 13.87 -12.94
N GLY A 86 -5.05 14.15 -13.66
CA GLY A 86 -4.09 15.20 -13.28
C GLY A 86 -3.05 14.77 -12.25
N GLU A 87 -3.20 13.59 -11.65
CA GLU A 87 -2.23 12.98 -10.75
C GLU A 87 -1.13 12.23 -11.51
N VAL A 88 0.06 12.17 -10.93
CA VAL A 88 1.24 11.57 -11.56
C VAL A 88 1.39 10.10 -11.15
N GLY A 89 1.58 9.22 -12.13
CA GLY A 89 1.85 7.81 -11.88
C GLY A 89 3.29 7.54 -11.48
N TYR A 90 3.55 6.37 -10.89
CA TYR A 90 4.85 6.06 -10.30
C TYR A 90 6.01 6.09 -11.30
N ARG A 91 5.78 5.88 -12.61
CA ARG A 91 6.86 5.88 -13.61
C ARG A 91 7.44 7.26 -13.89
N ASN A 92 6.63 8.30 -13.68
CA ASN A 92 6.99 9.69 -14.01
C ASN A 92 7.11 10.58 -12.78
N ALA A 93 6.84 10.04 -11.59
CA ALA A 93 6.86 10.80 -10.34
C ALA A 93 8.29 11.03 -9.83
N THR A 94 8.57 12.25 -9.38
CA THR A 94 9.72 12.53 -8.51
C THR A 94 9.47 11.98 -7.10
N GLU A 95 10.51 11.81 -6.28
CA GLU A 95 10.37 11.38 -4.88
C GLU A 95 9.37 12.24 -4.08
N ARG A 96 9.39 13.57 -4.30
CA ARG A 96 8.43 14.48 -3.66
C ARG A 96 7.00 14.21 -4.11
N GLN A 97 6.80 13.92 -5.39
CA GLN A 97 5.47 13.64 -5.94
C GLN A 97 4.95 12.27 -5.51
N LEU A 98 5.81 11.25 -5.42
CA LEU A 98 5.44 9.94 -4.90
C LEU A 98 4.86 10.05 -3.48
N GLY A 99 5.44 10.92 -2.65
CA GLY A 99 4.98 11.14 -1.29
C GLY A 99 3.66 11.92 -1.15
N SER A 100 3.12 12.49 -2.24
CA SER A 100 1.93 13.35 -2.18
C SER A 100 0.90 13.09 -3.27
N THR A 101 1.13 12.09 -4.14
CA THR A 101 0.21 11.81 -5.23
C THR A 101 -0.99 11.02 -4.74
N GLU A 102 -2.16 11.41 -5.23
CA GLU A 102 -3.44 10.77 -4.96
C GLU A 102 -3.94 9.99 -6.19
N VAL A 103 -3.02 9.60 -7.09
CA VAL A 103 -3.35 8.87 -8.33
C VAL A 103 -4.19 7.63 -8.08
N PHE A 104 -4.01 6.99 -6.91
CA PHE A 104 -4.86 5.90 -6.45
C PHE A 104 -4.90 5.82 -4.92
N ARG A 105 -5.95 5.19 -4.42
CA ARG A 105 -6.02 4.65 -3.07
C ARG A 105 -6.63 3.25 -3.06
N GLY A 106 -5.96 2.34 -2.38
CA GLY A 106 -6.41 0.97 -2.17
C GLY A 106 -7.30 0.85 -0.93
N GLU A 107 -8.37 0.07 -1.05
CA GLU A 107 -9.23 -0.30 0.08
C GLU A 107 -9.14 -1.81 0.32
N ILE A 108 -8.96 -2.25 1.57
CA ILE A 108 -8.98 -3.68 1.89
C ILE A 108 -10.35 -4.30 1.59
N THR A 109 -10.35 -5.51 1.02
CA THR A 109 -11.58 -6.29 0.80
C THR A 109 -11.95 -7.12 2.03
N ALA A 110 -13.13 -7.76 2.00
CA ALA A 110 -13.51 -8.72 3.04
C ALA A 110 -12.54 -9.91 3.13
N GLU A 111 -12.04 -10.38 1.98
CA GLU A 111 -11.03 -11.42 1.88
C GLU A 111 -9.70 -10.96 2.48
N GLY A 112 -9.28 -9.72 2.20
CA GLY A 112 -8.09 -9.11 2.80
C GLY A 112 -8.20 -9.03 4.33
N ARG A 113 -9.34 -8.56 4.85
CA ARG A 113 -9.59 -8.49 6.30
C ARG A 113 -9.59 -9.87 6.95
N THR A 114 -10.15 -10.88 6.27
CA THR A 114 -10.14 -12.26 6.75
C THR A 114 -8.72 -12.79 6.89
N LEU A 115 -7.90 -12.60 5.86
CA LEU A 115 -6.49 -13.00 5.90
C LEU A 115 -5.72 -12.24 6.99
N LEU A 116 -5.94 -10.94 7.14
CA LEU A 116 -5.30 -10.16 8.21
C LEU A 116 -5.69 -10.68 9.60
N ALA A 117 -6.97 -10.98 9.83
CA ALA A 117 -7.45 -11.52 11.10
C ALA A 117 -6.80 -12.87 11.44
N GLU A 118 -6.52 -13.73 10.46
CA GLU A 118 -5.78 -14.98 10.65
C GLU A 118 -4.30 -14.74 10.99
N LEU A 119 -3.70 -13.68 10.45
CA LEU A 119 -2.29 -13.36 10.64
C LEU A 119 -2.00 -12.57 11.93
N GLY A 120 -2.97 -11.83 12.46
CA GLY A 120 -2.84 -10.97 13.63
C GLY A 120 -2.12 -9.64 13.34
N SER A 121 -1.54 -9.01 14.36
CA SER A 121 -0.76 -7.78 14.17
C SER A 121 0.66 -8.08 13.64
N PRO A 122 1.12 -7.42 12.57
CA PRO A 122 2.50 -7.57 12.10
C PRO A 122 3.50 -6.96 13.09
N TYR A 123 3.10 -5.94 13.87
CA TYR A 123 3.95 -5.32 14.89
C TYR A 123 4.23 -6.26 16.04
N GLU A 124 3.22 -6.97 16.54
CA GLU A 124 3.39 -7.98 17.59
C GLU A 124 4.25 -9.15 17.13
N LYS A 125 4.21 -9.48 15.83
CA LYS A 125 4.88 -10.63 15.26
C LYS A 125 6.33 -10.35 14.83
N TYR A 126 6.58 -9.20 14.23
CA TYR A 126 7.87 -8.87 13.60
C TYR A 126 8.58 -7.68 14.25
N GLY A 127 7.89 -6.93 15.11
CA GLY A 127 8.39 -5.69 15.70
C GLY A 127 7.98 -4.46 14.90
N ASP A 128 8.17 -3.29 15.49
CA ASP A 128 7.94 -2.01 14.83
C ASP A 128 9.08 -1.69 13.86
N PRO A 129 8.85 -1.73 12.53
CA PRO A 129 9.92 -1.43 11.60
C PRO A 129 10.35 0.03 11.70
N TRP A 130 9.54 0.95 12.23
CA TRP A 130 9.90 2.36 12.44
C TRP A 130 10.49 2.64 13.83
N ALA A 131 10.84 1.60 14.60
CA ALA A 131 11.42 1.76 15.92
C ALA A 131 12.63 2.71 15.90
N GLY A 132 12.56 3.78 16.70
CA GLY A 132 13.60 4.81 16.79
C GLY A 132 13.41 6.01 15.86
N GLU A 133 12.38 6.03 15.00
CA GLU A 133 12.09 7.15 14.07
C GLU A 133 11.06 8.16 14.63
N GLY A 134 11.04 8.34 15.95
CA GLY A 134 10.26 9.37 16.63
C GLY A 134 8.76 9.22 16.38
N MET A 135 8.16 10.19 15.66
CA MET A 135 6.72 10.25 15.40
C MET A 135 6.18 9.10 14.53
N LEU A 136 7.06 8.35 13.85
CA LEU A 136 6.66 7.20 13.03
C LEU A 136 6.66 5.88 13.81
N ALA A 137 7.27 5.86 15.01
CA ALA A 137 7.32 4.67 15.82
C ALA A 137 5.93 4.36 16.38
N ALA A 138 5.54 3.09 16.34
CA ALA A 138 4.28 2.65 16.90
C ALA A 138 4.31 2.75 18.44
N GLU A 139 3.20 3.18 19.04
CA GLU A 139 3.04 3.15 20.50
C GLU A 139 2.81 1.71 20.98
N GLY A 140 3.71 1.18 21.82
CA GLY A 140 3.56 -0.14 22.41
C GLY A 140 4.89 -0.84 22.72
N ASP A 141 4.79 -1.97 23.43
CA ASP A 141 5.92 -2.86 23.68
C ASP A 141 5.95 -3.95 22.60
N PHE A 142 6.67 -3.69 21.51
CA PHE A 142 6.86 -4.63 20.41
C PHE A 142 8.20 -5.37 20.53
N PRO A 143 8.32 -6.59 19.98
CA PRO A 143 9.63 -7.22 19.85
C PRO A 143 10.57 -6.35 18.99
N PRO A 144 11.90 -6.48 19.13
CA PRO A 144 12.84 -5.75 18.30
C PRO A 144 12.64 -6.06 16.81
N TRP A 145 12.66 -5.02 15.96
CA TRP A 145 12.66 -5.19 14.52
C TRP A 145 13.89 -5.96 14.05
N GLN A 146 13.66 -7.11 13.41
CA GLN A 146 14.72 -7.93 12.82
C GLN A 146 14.71 -7.70 11.31
N GLN A 147 15.75 -7.03 10.78
CA GLN A 147 15.89 -6.76 9.35
C GLN A 147 16.07 -8.04 8.54
#